data_AF-A0A0S8E4T1-F1
#
_entry.id   AF-A0A0S8E4T1-F1
#
_cell.length_a   1.000
_cell.length_b   1.000
_cell.length_c   1.000
_cell.angle_alpha   90.00
_cell.angle_beta   90.00
_cell.angle_gamma   90.00
#
_symmetry.space_group_name_H-M   'P 1'
#
loop_
_entity.id
_entity.type
_entity.pdbx_description
1 polymer ?
#
loop_
_entity_poly.entity_id
_entity_poly.type
_entity_poly.pdbx_seq_one_letter_code
_entity_poly.pdbx_strand_id
1 'polypeptide(L)'
;MGTDSRHKVFASVVCVVAMALAAVTGPRSLLSTGQARGMASAGHHSFLGGPWELVIKMGMDGEALQLPIAARDESKPQKFDDIVAVMGTPIKVRLEHYLPNLGWETTAVEHPGGGTVVELTVRGKDFQQHLWLSSADMSKQSISSRVGSIAIEGLYEAKTADKLVRKLTDPRTVGILSIWPEVGGAPAEYAVRIGEKITVPGSKYKLTVKQYVPHYSIDLQTRKVVSQTDKPINPALRVIGTNGSETFEQWIWSKFAVAPHKDKKAPLRMKFAALDLASLSGKSILITAPGVKPWLLYSRNGKKQLERASIGKSYPLADASYSFTIENTTDGAILKTDWKNKSESLLHPAIVATIEQGGAGRQIVLELNKPSHHRTEFGTLVLLYRRNAASGGSKG
;
A
#
# COMPACT_ATOMS: atom_id res chain seq x y z
N MET A 1 -5.82 45.00 13.88
CA MET A 1 -4.83 44.70 12.81
C MET A 1 -3.60 44.09 13.50
N GLY A 2 -3.41 42.80 13.69
CA GLY A 2 -4.02 41.62 13.10
C GLY A 2 -3.12 41.03 12.01
N THR A 3 -2.05 40.30 12.38
CA THR A 3 -1.74 38.97 11.82
C THR A 3 -0.69 38.25 12.67
N ASP A 4 -1.12 37.06 13.08
CA ASP A 4 -0.48 35.97 13.81
C ASP A 4 0.45 35.17 12.88
N SER A 5 1.65 34.78 13.33
CA SER A 5 2.55 33.89 12.59
C SER A 5 2.86 32.68 13.46
N ARG A 6 2.12 31.59 13.25
CA ARG A 6 2.39 30.30 13.86
C ARG A 6 3.19 29.40 12.92
N HIS A 7 4.35 28.99 13.39
CA HIS A 7 5.15 27.91 12.82
C HIS A 7 4.35 26.59 12.79
N LYS A 8 4.31 25.94 11.63
CA LYS A 8 3.89 24.54 11.48
C LYS A 8 5.12 23.67 11.28
N VAL A 9 5.46 22.88 12.30
CA VAL A 9 6.41 21.77 12.22
C VAL A 9 5.64 20.53 11.76
N PHE A 10 6.00 19.99 10.60
CA PHE A 10 5.49 18.69 10.14
C PHE A 10 6.48 17.59 10.54
N ALA A 11 6.08 16.73 11.48
CA ALA A 11 6.76 15.48 11.77
C ALA A 11 6.04 14.35 11.02
N SER A 12 6.75 13.67 10.11
CA SER A 12 6.27 12.47 9.44
C SER A 12 6.70 11.24 10.24
N VAL A 13 5.71 10.48 10.72
CA VAL A 13 5.92 9.19 11.38
C VAL A 13 6.19 8.12 10.31
N VAL A 14 7.38 7.52 10.36
CA VAL A 14 7.73 6.33 9.59
C VAL A 14 7.30 5.11 10.41
N CYS A 15 6.36 4.33 9.89
CA CYS A 15 5.95 3.07 10.51
C CYS A 15 6.94 1.96 10.09
N VAL A 16 7.84 1.60 11.00
CA VAL A 16 8.75 0.44 10.83
C VAL A 16 8.07 -0.76 11.47
N VAL A 17 7.65 -1.73 10.66
CA VAL A 17 7.18 -3.03 11.14
C VAL A 17 8.40 -3.90 11.44
N ALA A 18 8.69 -4.11 12.72
CA ALA A 18 9.67 -5.10 13.18
C ALA A 18 9.02 -6.49 13.20
N MET A 19 9.60 -7.46 12.49
CA MET A 19 9.21 -8.87 12.58
C MET A 19 10.24 -9.65 13.42
N ALA A 20 9.76 -10.29 14.47
CA ALA A 20 10.51 -11.20 15.32
C ALA A 20 10.78 -12.54 14.59
N LEU A 21 12.02 -13.02 14.70
CA LEU A 21 12.46 -14.34 14.23
C LEU A 21 12.24 -15.35 15.36
N ALA A 22 11.43 -16.39 15.13
CA ALA A 22 11.42 -17.58 15.96
C ALA A 22 12.26 -18.68 15.28
N ALA A 23 13.32 -19.12 15.96
CA ALA A 23 14.14 -20.25 15.56
C ALA A 23 13.47 -21.56 16.04
N VAL A 24 13.22 -22.49 15.13
CA VAL A 24 12.74 -23.85 15.45
C VAL A 24 13.92 -24.80 15.34
N THR A 25 14.36 -25.34 16.48
CA THR A 25 15.26 -26.50 16.58
C THR A 25 14.46 -27.79 16.41
N GLY A 26 14.98 -28.72 15.61
CA GLY A 26 14.28 -29.93 15.14
C GLY A 26 14.08 -31.04 16.19
N PRO A 27 13.48 -32.18 15.81
CA PRO A 27 13.29 -33.29 16.73
C PRO A 27 14.29 -34.45 16.50
N ARG A 28 14.84 -34.94 17.62
CA ARG A 28 15.34 -36.31 17.77
C ARG A 28 14.18 -37.19 18.23
N SER A 29 14.07 -38.35 17.60
CA SER A 29 13.17 -39.45 17.95
C SER A 29 13.76 -40.31 19.06
N LEU A 30 12.96 -40.64 20.08
CA LEU A 30 13.14 -41.80 20.95
C LEU A 30 11.76 -42.33 21.38
N LEU A 31 11.64 -43.66 21.33
CA LEU A 31 10.49 -44.47 21.71
C LEU A 31 10.38 -44.57 23.24
N SER A 32 9.16 -44.54 23.78
CA SER A 32 8.82 -45.33 24.97
C SER A 32 7.33 -45.67 25.01
N THR A 33 7.05 -46.95 25.22
CA THR A 33 5.77 -47.57 25.49
C THR A 33 5.31 -47.28 26.93
N GLY A 34 4.02 -47.02 27.12
CA GLY A 34 3.42 -46.88 28.45
C GLY A 34 1.95 -46.47 28.36
N GLN A 35 1.05 -47.41 28.60
CA GLN A 35 -0.39 -47.17 28.70
C GLN A 35 -0.69 -46.31 29.94
N ALA A 36 -1.38 -45.18 29.72
CA ALA A 36 -2.13 -44.47 30.75
C ALA A 36 -3.42 -43.93 30.12
N ARG A 37 -4.58 -44.36 30.64
CA ARG A 37 -5.88 -43.75 30.34
C ARG A 37 -5.93 -42.38 30.99
N GLY A 38 -5.52 -41.35 30.25
CA GLY A 38 -5.76 -39.95 30.61
C GLY A 38 -7.12 -39.50 30.09
N MET A 39 -7.97 -39.00 30.99
CA MET A 39 -9.16 -38.24 30.58
C MET A 39 -8.71 -37.04 29.75
N ALA A 40 -9.29 -36.87 28.56
CA ALA A 40 -9.01 -35.78 27.66
C ALA A 40 -9.36 -34.43 28.33
N SER A 41 -8.35 -33.72 28.80
CA SER A 41 -8.47 -32.30 29.11
C SER A 41 -8.50 -31.52 27.81
N ALA A 42 -9.69 -31.08 27.39
CA ALA A 42 -9.88 -30.07 26.35
C ALA A 42 -9.34 -28.71 26.85
N GLY A 43 -8.02 -28.52 26.82
CA GLY A 43 -7.30 -27.45 27.53
C GLY A 43 -6.85 -26.25 26.69
N HIS A 44 -7.59 -25.83 25.66
CA HIS A 44 -7.17 -24.71 24.78
C HIS A 44 -8.20 -23.58 24.54
N HIS A 45 -9.31 -23.50 25.31
CA HIS A 45 -10.33 -22.45 25.10
C HIS A 45 -10.58 -21.50 26.28
N SER A 46 -9.88 -21.62 27.42
CA SER A 46 -10.11 -20.74 28.58
C SER A 46 -9.66 -19.28 28.37
N PHE A 47 -8.89 -18.97 27.31
CA PHE A 47 -8.47 -17.60 26.98
C PHE A 47 -9.60 -16.73 26.40
N LEU A 48 -10.76 -17.31 26.07
CA LEU A 48 -11.91 -16.59 25.52
C LEU A 48 -13.03 -16.36 26.53
N GLY A 49 -12.81 -16.58 27.83
CA GLY A 49 -13.83 -16.32 28.85
C GLY A 49 -14.05 -14.83 29.09
N GLY A 50 -15.31 -14.37 29.00
CA GLY A 50 -15.72 -13.00 29.35
C GLY A 50 -16.65 -12.36 28.31
N PRO A 51 -17.50 -11.40 28.72
CA PRO A 51 -18.37 -10.70 27.78
C PRO A 51 -17.53 -9.85 26.82
N TRP A 52 -18.04 -9.69 25.60
CA TRP A 52 -17.49 -8.72 24.68
C TRP A 52 -17.74 -7.31 25.19
N GLU A 53 -16.83 -6.40 24.93
CA GLU A 53 -17.01 -4.99 25.25
C GLU A 53 -16.42 -4.09 24.16
N LEU A 54 -17.05 -2.93 24.02
CA LEU A 54 -16.55 -1.82 23.24
C LEU A 54 -16.02 -0.76 24.22
N VAL A 55 -14.75 -0.44 24.06
CA VAL A 55 -14.12 0.66 24.78
C VAL A 55 -14.06 1.86 23.85
N ILE A 56 -14.62 2.98 24.29
CA ILE A 56 -14.68 4.23 23.55
C ILE A 56 -13.98 5.31 24.34
N LYS A 57 -13.07 6.03 23.70
CA LYS A 57 -12.29 7.08 24.37
C LYS A 57 -12.01 8.26 23.46
N MET A 58 -12.04 9.46 24.01
CA MET A 58 -11.59 10.68 23.34
C MET A 58 -10.14 10.99 23.74
N GLY A 59 -9.26 11.13 22.75
CA GLY A 59 -7.82 11.36 22.96
C GLY A 59 -7.06 10.13 23.48
N MET A 60 -5.75 10.30 23.71
CA MET A 60 -4.89 9.24 24.25
C MET A 60 -5.05 9.06 25.76
N ASP A 61 -5.51 10.11 26.48
CA ASP A 61 -5.56 10.15 27.94
C ASP A 61 -6.97 10.30 28.54
N GLY A 62 -8.01 10.53 27.72
CA GLY A 62 -9.38 10.64 28.21
C GLY A 62 -9.90 9.40 28.95
N GLU A 63 -10.94 9.59 29.77
CA GLU A 63 -11.66 8.47 30.39
C GLU A 63 -12.31 7.60 29.32
N ALA A 64 -12.29 6.29 29.54
CA ALA A 64 -12.82 5.32 28.60
C ALA A 64 -14.23 4.90 29.02
N LEU A 65 -15.19 5.09 28.13
CA LEU A 65 -16.53 4.50 28.25
C LEU A 65 -16.44 3.03 27.84
N GLN A 66 -16.85 2.14 28.74
CA GLN A 66 -16.87 0.69 28.50
C GLN A 66 -18.30 0.22 28.36
N LEU A 67 -18.60 -0.49 27.27
CA LEU A 67 -19.95 -0.91 26.94
C LEU A 67 -19.97 -2.40 26.67
N PRO A 68 -20.75 -3.19 27.44
CA PRO A 68 -20.90 -4.61 27.16
C PRO A 68 -21.61 -4.79 25.82
N ILE A 69 -21.13 -5.74 25.02
CA ILE A 69 -21.73 -6.13 23.75
C ILE A 69 -22.21 -7.58 23.89
N ALA A 70 -23.48 -7.80 23.62
CA ALA A 70 -24.08 -9.13 23.67
C ALA A 70 -24.35 -9.66 22.26
N ALA A 71 -23.53 -10.60 21.81
CA ALA A 71 -23.84 -11.42 20.64
C ALA A 71 -24.65 -12.65 21.11
N ARG A 72 -25.87 -12.83 20.60
CA ARG A 72 -26.77 -13.95 21.01
C ARG A 72 -26.17 -15.32 20.66
N ASP A 73 -25.57 -15.42 19.48
CA ASP A 73 -24.82 -16.59 19.01
C ASP A 73 -23.47 -16.14 18.44
N GLU A 74 -22.41 -16.26 19.24
CA GLU A 74 -21.06 -15.79 18.86
C GLU A 74 -20.50 -16.47 17.60
N SER A 75 -21.08 -17.57 17.14
CA SER A 75 -20.67 -18.27 15.93
C SER A 75 -21.35 -17.73 14.67
N LYS A 76 -22.39 -16.91 14.79
CA LYS A 76 -23.18 -16.42 13.64
C LYS A 76 -23.09 -14.92 13.45
N PRO A 77 -23.12 -14.44 12.19
CA PRO A 77 -23.33 -13.02 11.91
C PRO A 77 -24.64 -12.54 12.52
N GLN A 78 -24.60 -11.37 13.14
CA GLN A 78 -25.78 -10.77 13.77
C GLN A 78 -25.83 -9.29 13.45
N LYS A 79 -27.04 -8.75 13.33
CA LYS A 79 -27.24 -7.31 13.27
C LYS A 79 -27.26 -6.73 14.68
N PHE A 80 -26.71 -5.54 14.81
CA PHE A 80 -26.84 -4.71 15.98
C PHE A 80 -27.64 -3.46 15.59
N ASP A 81 -28.36 -2.93 16.58
CA ASP A 81 -29.11 -1.66 16.46
C ASP A 81 -28.69 -0.68 17.57
N ASP A 82 -27.66 -1.02 18.34
CA ASP A 82 -27.18 -0.22 19.45
C ASP A 82 -26.53 1.08 18.95
N ILE A 83 -26.95 2.20 19.55
CA ILE A 83 -26.37 3.52 19.29
C ILE A 83 -25.73 4.01 20.57
N VAL A 84 -24.44 4.31 20.49
CA VAL A 84 -23.66 4.80 21.60
C VAL A 84 -23.32 6.28 21.39
N ALA A 85 -23.74 7.13 22.33
CA ALA A 85 -23.32 8.53 22.34
C ALA A 85 -21.92 8.66 22.96
N VAL A 86 -21.03 9.41 22.31
CA VAL A 86 -19.71 9.75 22.87
C VAL A 86 -19.86 10.97 23.77
N MET A 87 -19.73 10.76 25.09
CA MET A 87 -19.96 11.77 26.12
C MET A 87 -19.22 13.09 25.83
N GLY A 88 -19.95 14.21 25.96
CA GLY A 88 -19.41 15.56 25.73
C GLY A 88 -19.23 15.94 24.26
N THR A 89 -19.67 15.10 23.30
CA THR A 89 -19.59 15.38 21.86
C THR A 89 -20.92 15.05 21.17
N PRO A 90 -21.19 15.60 19.97
CA PRO A 90 -22.33 15.20 19.14
C PRO A 90 -22.09 13.87 18.38
N ILE A 91 -20.97 13.18 18.62
CA ILE A 91 -20.63 11.95 17.90
C ILE A 91 -21.49 10.79 18.41
N LYS A 92 -22.03 10.01 17.48
CA LYS A 92 -22.70 8.73 17.77
C LYS A 92 -21.96 7.59 17.09
N VAL A 93 -21.83 6.46 17.77
CA VAL A 93 -21.28 5.22 17.21
C VAL A 93 -22.43 4.21 17.14
N ARG A 94 -22.90 3.93 15.93
CA ARG A 94 -23.94 2.93 15.67
C ARG A 94 -23.28 1.59 15.38
N LEU A 95 -23.57 0.57 16.16
CA LEU A 95 -23.13 -0.79 15.88
C LEU A 95 -24.09 -1.39 14.85
N GLU A 96 -23.58 -1.95 13.76
CA GLU A 96 -24.41 -2.43 12.65
C GLU A 96 -24.39 -3.95 12.54
N HIS A 97 -23.20 -4.55 12.55
CA HIS A 97 -23.04 -6.00 12.35
C HIS A 97 -21.95 -6.57 13.23
N TYR A 98 -22.20 -7.74 13.81
CA TYR A 98 -21.19 -8.63 14.33
C TYR A 98 -20.79 -9.65 13.28
N LEU A 99 -19.48 -9.87 13.13
CA LEU A 99 -18.90 -10.83 12.20
C LEU A 99 -18.04 -11.82 13.00
N PRO A 100 -18.41 -13.11 13.12
CA PRO A 100 -17.60 -14.10 13.84
C PRO A 100 -16.26 -14.40 13.16
N ASN A 101 -16.22 -14.30 11.83
CA ASN A 101 -15.00 -14.46 11.04
C ASN A 101 -14.90 -13.39 9.95
N LEU A 102 -14.36 -12.22 10.31
CA LEU A 102 -14.06 -11.16 9.37
C LEU A 102 -13.12 -11.67 8.26
N GLY A 103 -13.56 -11.47 7.02
CA GLY A 103 -12.73 -11.55 5.84
C GLY A 103 -12.74 -10.24 5.08
N TRP A 104 -11.56 -9.86 4.58
CA TRP A 104 -11.45 -8.82 3.57
C TRP A 104 -11.50 -9.45 2.19
N GLU A 105 -12.32 -8.89 1.31
CA GLU A 105 -12.39 -9.23 -0.10
C GLU A 105 -11.99 -8.00 -0.90
N THR A 106 -11.04 -8.17 -1.81
CA THR A 106 -10.59 -7.10 -2.70
C THR A 106 -10.98 -7.47 -4.12
N THR A 107 -11.61 -6.54 -4.82
CA THR A 107 -12.04 -6.68 -6.21
C THR A 107 -11.58 -5.48 -7.02
N ALA A 108 -11.39 -5.70 -8.31
CA ALA A 108 -11.24 -4.62 -9.28
C ALA A 108 -12.64 -4.14 -9.70
N VAL A 109 -12.89 -2.83 -9.60
CA VAL A 109 -14.15 -2.22 -10.04
C VAL A 109 -13.83 -1.13 -11.06
N GLU A 110 -14.54 -1.14 -12.19
CA GLU A 110 -14.41 -0.10 -13.21
C GLU A 110 -14.69 1.28 -12.62
N HIS A 111 -13.85 2.25 -12.95
CA HIS A 111 -13.96 3.61 -12.46
C HIS A 111 -13.33 4.60 -13.45
N PRO A 112 -14.01 5.70 -13.80
CA PRO A 112 -13.42 6.76 -14.63
C PRO A 112 -12.10 7.29 -14.06
N GLY A 113 -11.03 7.24 -14.84
CA GLY A 113 -9.69 7.63 -14.38
C GLY A 113 -8.98 6.58 -13.51
N GLY A 114 -9.55 5.37 -13.39
CA GLY A 114 -8.86 4.21 -12.83
C GLY A 114 -7.65 3.79 -13.66
N GLY A 115 -6.73 3.09 -13.02
CA GLY A 115 -5.53 2.54 -13.67
C GLY A 115 -5.77 1.13 -14.20
N THR A 116 -4.68 0.42 -14.48
CA THR A 116 -4.72 -1.03 -14.63
C THR A 116 -4.60 -1.66 -13.24
N VAL A 117 -5.48 -2.60 -12.95
CA VAL A 117 -5.42 -3.48 -11.79
C VAL A 117 -4.99 -4.87 -12.24
N VAL A 118 -4.08 -5.49 -11.52
CA VAL A 118 -3.61 -6.85 -11.79
C VAL A 118 -3.79 -7.71 -10.55
N GLU A 119 -4.48 -8.83 -10.72
CA GLU A 119 -4.58 -9.89 -9.73
C GLU A 119 -3.45 -10.89 -9.93
N LEU A 120 -2.74 -11.21 -8.84
CA LEU A 120 -1.61 -12.10 -8.83
C LEU A 120 -1.80 -13.22 -7.81
N THR A 121 -1.33 -14.42 -8.13
CA THR A 121 -1.07 -15.45 -7.11
C THR A 121 0.42 -15.66 -6.99
N VAL A 122 0.97 -15.48 -5.79
CA VAL A 122 2.35 -15.86 -5.46
C VAL A 122 2.32 -17.26 -4.85
N ARG A 123 3.14 -18.17 -5.38
CA ARG A 123 3.26 -19.56 -4.92
C ARG A 123 4.70 -19.87 -4.53
N GLY A 124 4.87 -20.70 -3.50
CA GLY A 124 6.12 -21.30 -3.09
C GLY A 124 5.87 -22.62 -2.38
N LYS A 125 6.92 -23.22 -1.80
CA LYS A 125 6.77 -24.45 -1.00
C LYS A 125 5.84 -24.16 0.19
N ASP A 126 4.69 -24.85 0.23
CA ASP A 126 3.66 -24.73 1.27
C ASP A 126 3.10 -23.29 1.45
N PHE A 127 3.22 -22.45 0.42
CA PHE A 127 2.82 -21.05 0.46
C PHE A 127 2.03 -20.68 -0.79
N GLN A 128 0.86 -20.07 -0.59
CA GLN A 128 0.09 -19.44 -1.65
C GLN A 128 -0.53 -18.15 -1.11
N GLN A 129 -0.37 -17.05 -1.85
CA GLN A 129 -0.97 -15.77 -1.49
C GLN A 129 -1.56 -15.08 -2.72
N HIS A 130 -2.81 -14.65 -2.62
CA HIS A 130 -3.46 -13.79 -3.60
C HIS A 130 -3.15 -12.33 -3.30
N LEU A 131 -2.78 -11.57 -4.31
CA LEU A 131 -2.32 -10.19 -4.22
C LEU A 131 -2.94 -9.36 -5.32
N TRP A 132 -3.08 -8.06 -5.05
CA TRP A 132 -3.60 -7.09 -5.99
C TRP A 132 -2.62 -5.95 -6.15
N LEU A 133 -2.28 -5.64 -7.40
CA LEU A 133 -1.50 -4.46 -7.75
C LEU A 133 -2.36 -3.48 -8.54
N SER A 134 -2.11 -2.18 -8.37
CA SER A 134 -2.79 -1.12 -9.14
C SER A 134 -1.76 -0.10 -9.62
N SER A 135 -1.83 0.26 -10.90
CA SER A 135 -0.97 1.31 -11.44
C SER A 135 -1.37 2.72 -10.99
N ALA A 136 -2.60 2.90 -10.51
CA ALA A 136 -3.11 4.19 -10.03
C ALA A 136 -3.01 4.38 -8.52
N ASP A 137 -3.04 3.31 -7.72
CA ASP A 137 -2.88 3.37 -6.25
C ASP A 137 -1.42 3.18 -5.84
N MET A 138 -0.76 4.26 -5.44
CA MET A 138 0.65 4.27 -5.00
C MET A 138 0.95 3.28 -3.87
N SER A 139 -0.02 2.99 -2.98
CA SER A 139 0.17 2.04 -1.88
C SER A 139 0.12 0.57 -2.33
N LYS A 140 -0.39 0.33 -3.55
CA LYS A 140 -0.56 -0.99 -4.18
C LYS A 140 0.24 -1.12 -5.48
N GLN A 141 1.16 -0.21 -5.76
CA GLN A 141 2.01 -0.28 -6.96
C GLN A 141 3.12 -1.32 -6.85
N SER A 142 3.49 -1.76 -5.66
CA SER A 142 4.54 -2.77 -5.50
C SER A 142 4.39 -3.58 -4.22
N ILE A 143 4.89 -4.80 -4.28
CA ILE A 143 5.04 -5.70 -3.15
C ILE A 143 6.49 -6.16 -3.15
N SER A 144 7.15 -6.08 -2.01
CA SER A 144 8.55 -6.47 -1.84
C SER A 144 8.68 -7.37 -0.63
N SER A 145 9.46 -8.44 -0.76
CA SER A 145 9.78 -9.37 0.32
C SER A 145 11.21 -9.89 0.18
N ARG A 146 11.61 -10.85 1.03
CA ARG A 146 12.91 -11.52 0.91
C ARG A 146 13.01 -12.42 -0.32
N VAL A 147 11.87 -12.90 -0.87
CA VAL A 147 11.85 -13.83 -2.00
C VAL A 147 11.80 -13.13 -3.36
N GLY A 148 11.62 -11.81 -3.38
CA GLY A 148 11.57 -10.98 -4.58
C GLY A 148 10.63 -9.80 -4.45
N SER A 149 10.49 -9.03 -5.53
CA SER A 149 9.51 -7.94 -5.58
C SER A 149 8.79 -7.90 -6.92
N ILE A 150 7.50 -7.58 -6.86
CA ILE A 150 6.66 -7.36 -8.04
C ILE A 150 6.13 -5.94 -7.96
N ALA A 151 6.27 -5.18 -9.04
CA ALA A 151 5.71 -3.85 -9.17
C ALA A 151 4.87 -3.74 -10.44
N ILE A 152 4.01 -2.73 -10.48
CA ILE A 152 3.24 -2.35 -11.66
C ILE A 152 3.51 -0.89 -12.01
N GLU A 153 3.74 -0.61 -13.28
CA GLU A 153 3.74 0.76 -13.82
C GLU A 153 2.77 0.81 -15.01
N GLY A 154 1.84 1.76 -14.96
CA GLY A 154 0.87 1.96 -16.03
C GLY A 154 1.32 3.06 -16.98
N LEU A 155 1.27 2.77 -18.27
CA LEU A 155 1.39 3.73 -19.35
C LEU A 155 0.00 4.29 -19.70
N TYR A 156 -0.03 5.52 -20.19
CA TYR A 156 -1.27 6.20 -20.56
C TYR A 156 -1.66 5.96 -22.02
N GLU A 157 -0.68 5.78 -22.91
CA GLU A 157 -0.92 5.67 -24.36
C GLU A 157 -0.59 4.28 -24.92
N ALA A 158 -1.63 3.51 -25.20
CA ALA A 158 -1.55 2.17 -25.75
C ALA A 158 -0.77 2.10 -27.08
N LYS A 159 -0.94 3.07 -27.97
CA LYS A 159 -0.34 3.05 -29.32
C LYS A 159 1.18 3.12 -29.29
N THR A 160 1.76 3.72 -28.24
CA THR A 160 3.21 3.90 -28.13
C THR A 160 3.88 2.94 -27.15
N ALA A 161 3.08 2.19 -26.39
CA ALA A 161 3.53 1.30 -25.33
C ALA A 161 4.64 0.34 -25.79
N ASP A 162 4.44 -0.38 -26.89
CA ASP A 162 5.41 -1.37 -27.37
C ASP A 162 6.78 -0.76 -27.73
N LYS A 163 6.76 0.39 -28.41
CA LYS A 163 7.98 1.10 -28.79
C LYS A 163 8.70 1.66 -27.56
N LEU A 164 7.95 2.20 -26.60
CA LEU A 164 8.49 2.75 -25.37
C LEU A 164 9.11 1.63 -24.51
N VAL A 165 8.37 0.54 -24.28
CA VAL A 165 8.80 -0.55 -23.40
C VAL A 165 10.07 -1.23 -23.93
N ARG A 166 10.20 -1.41 -25.24
CA ARG A 166 11.43 -1.95 -25.85
C ARG A 166 12.67 -1.09 -25.57
N LYS A 167 12.53 0.23 -25.38
CA LYS A 167 13.67 1.11 -25.04
C LYS A 167 14.11 0.97 -23.57
N LEU A 168 13.29 0.35 -22.72
CA LEU A 168 13.58 0.20 -21.29
C LEU A 168 14.66 -0.85 -21.01
N THR A 169 14.91 -1.76 -21.96
CA THR A 169 15.99 -2.76 -21.87
C THR A 169 17.37 -2.15 -22.09
N ASP A 170 17.46 -0.93 -22.63
CA ASP A 170 18.75 -0.23 -22.75
C ASP A 170 19.31 0.06 -21.34
N PRO A 171 20.58 -0.30 -21.07
CA PRO A 171 21.20 -0.10 -19.76
C PRO A 171 21.32 1.38 -19.37
N ARG A 172 21.28 2.31 -20.34
CA ARG A 172 21.33 3.76 -20.10
C ARG A 172 19.96 4.37 -19.76
N THR A 173 18.87 3.61 -19.97
CA THR A 173 17.52 4.07 -19.63
C THR A 173 17.29 3.93 -18.13
N VAL A 174 16.92 5.02 -17.47
CA VAL A 174 16.76 5.09 -16.00
C VAL A 174 15.29 5.02 -15.54
N GLY A 175 14.33 5.18 -16.45
CA GLY A 175 12.92 5.06 -16.15
C GLY A 175 12.03 5.65 -17.23
N ILE A 176 10.81 6.01 -16.84
CA ILE A 176 9.80 6.64 -17.70
C ILE A 176 9.52 8.06 -17.20
N LEU A 177 9.56 9.03 -18.10
CA LEU A 177 9.13 10.40 -17.85
C LEU A 177 7.79 10.64 -18.58
N SER A 178 6.74 10.91 -17.82
CA SER A 178 5.43 11.30 -18.33
C SER A 178 5.30 12.82 -18.24
N ILE A 179 4.97 13.48 -19.35
CA ILE A 179 4.90 14.94 -19.47
C ILE A 179 3.51 15.32 -19.94
N TRP A 180 2.81 16.18 -19.20
CA TRP A 180 1.52 16.73 -19.59
C TRP A 180 1.74 18.08 -20.28
N PRO A 181 1.55 18.17 -21.62
CA PRO A 181 1.74 19.43 -22.35
C PRO A 181 0.69 20.47 -21.98
N GLU A 182 -0.51 20.00 -21.64
CA GLU A 182 -1.69 20.81 -21.31
C GLU A 182 -2.34 20.32 -20.02
N VAL A 183 -3.06 21.21 -19.34
CA VAL A 183 -3.79 20.87 -18.11
C VAL A 183 -5.00 20.00 -18.46
N GLY A 184 -5.08 18.80 -17.87
CA GLY A 184 -6.19 17.86 -18.09
C GLY A 184 -6.04 16.93 -19.29
N GLY A 185 -5.01 17.11 -20.13
CA GLY A 185 -4.71 16.20 -21.25
C GLY A 185 -4.06 14.89 -20.82
N ALA A 186 -3.86 13.97 -21.78
CA ALA A 186 -3.04 12.78 -21.59
C ALA A 186 -1.55 13.13 -21.64
N PRO A 187 -0.68 12.47 -20.86
CA PRO A 187 0.75 12.70 -20.93
C PRO A 187 1.38 12.08 -22.17
N ALA A 188 2.43 12.71 -22.68
CA ALA A 188 3.41 12.07 -23.55
C ALA A 188 4.48 11.36 -22.72
N GLU A 189 4.81 10.12 -23.07
CA GLU A 189 5.68 9.26 -22.27
C GLU A 189 6.99 8.94 -22.99
N TYR A 190 8.09 8.96 -22.23
CA TYR A 190 9.44 8.77 -22.75
C TYR A 190 10.23 7.80 -21.87
N ALA A 191 10.86 6.81 -22.50
CA ALA A 191 11.94 6.04 -21.89
C ALA A 191 13.19 6.92 -21.82
N VAL A 192 13.57 7.41 -20.64
CA VAL A 192 14.54 8.50 -20.51
C VAL A 192 15.97 8.06 -20.23
N ARG A 193 16.90 8.74 -20.89
CA ARG A 193 18.36 8.62 -20.70
C ARG A 193 18.96 9.95 -20.27
N ILE A 194 20.07 9.90 -19.54
CA ILE A 194 20.83 11.11 -19.20
C ILE A 194 21.40 11.72 -20.49
N GLY A 195 21.27 13.03 -20.64
CA GLY A 195 21.65 13.79 -21.82
C GLY A 195 20.58 13.87 -22.92
N GLU A 196 19.49 13.09 -22.81
CA GLU A 196 18.43 13.05 -23.81
C GLU A 196 17.71 14.40 -23.90
N LYS A 197 17.48 14.84 -25.15
CA LYS A 197 16.68 16.02 -25.47
C LYS A 197 15.30 15.58 -25.94
N ILE A 198 14.26 16.09 -25.30
CA ILE A 198 12.87 15.74 -25.56
C ILE A 198 12.14 16.98 -26.05
N THR A 199 11.57 16.93 -27.26
CA THR A 199 10.62 17.94 -27.72
C THR A 199 9.24 17.57 -27.22
N VAL A 200 8.60 18.46 -26.45
CA VAL A 200 7.28 18.22 -25.87
C VAL A 200 6.20 18.48 -26.94
N PRO A 201 5.40 17.48 -27.35
CA PRO A 201 4.37 17.65 -28.37
C PRO A 201 3.36 18.72 -27.96
N GLY A 202 2.90 19.52 -28.92
CA GLY A 202 1.93 20.60 -28.66
C GLY A 202 2.49 21.76 -27.82
N SER A 203 3.81 21.78 -27.56
CA SER A 203 4.42 22.77 -26.68
C SER A 203 5.68 23.38 -27.30
N LYS A 204 5.96 24.64 -26.95
CA LYS A 204 7.22 25.32 -27.31
C LYS A 204 8.43 24.82 -26.51
N TYR A 205 8.21 24.00 -25.48
CA TYR A 205 9.28 23.56 -24.58
C TYR A 205 10.07 22.37 -25.13
N LYS A 206 11.39 22.46 -24.98
CA LYS A 206 12.34 21.35 -25.14
C LYS A 206 12.95 21.05 -23.77
N LEU A 207 12.96 19.78 -23.39
CA LEU A 207 13.55 19.31 -22.15
C LEU A 207 14.90 18.63 -22.40
N THR A 208 15.81 18.75 -21.46
CA THR A 208 17.05 17.97 -21.40
C THR A 208 17.14 17.30 -20.04
N VAL A 209 17.27 15.97 -20.03
CA VAL A 209 17.51 15.21 -18.80
C VAL A 209 18.98 15.36 -18.45
N LYS A 210 19.30 16.14 -17.41
CA LYS A 210 20.68 16.49 -17.07
C LYS A 210 21.34 15.50 -16.12
N GLN A 211 20.58 14.98 -15.16
CA GLN A 211 21.15 14.15 -14.11
C GLN A 211 20.10 13.18 -13.60
N TYR A 212 20.55 11.98 -13.23
CA TYR A 212 19.80 11.02 -12.44
C TYR A 212 20.53 10.82 -11.11
N VAL A 213 19.79 10.84 -10.01
CA VAL A 213 20.31 10.61 -8.65
C VAL A 213 19.48 9.49 -8.01
N PRO A 214 20.05 8.29 -7.79
CA PRO A 214 19.28 7.15 -7.29
C PRO A 214 18.81 7.34 -5.83
N HIS A 215 19.61 7.96 -4.98
CA HIS A 215 19.19 8.26 -3.60
C HIS A 215 19.35 9.74 -3.31
N TYR A 216 18.41 10.53 -3.84
CA TYR A 216 18.43 11.98 -3.71
C TYR A 216 18.41 12.39 -2.23
N SER A 217 19.41 13.19 -1.88
CA SER A 217 19.52 13.88 -0.60
C SER A 217 20.19 15.23 -0.82
N ILE A 218 20.03 16.15 0.14
CA ILE A 218 20.70 17.44 0.14
C ILE A 218 21.71 17.41 1.28
N ASP A 219 22.98 17.63 0.93
CA ASP A 219 24.01 17.83 1.93
C ASP A 219 23.75 19.16 2.68
N LEU A 220 23.57 19.09 4.00
CA LEU A 220 23.12 20.24 4.79
C LEU A 220 24.17 21.35 4.90
N GLN A 221 25.46 21.03 4.73
CA GLN A 221 26.56 21.98 4.83
C GLN A 221 26.74 22.74 3.51
N THR A 222 26.81 22.00 2.41
CA THR A 222 27.09 22.53 1.07
C THR A 222 25.83 22.93 0.32
N ARG A 223 24.65 22.50 0.79
CA ARG A 223 23.35 22.62 0.12
C ARG A 223 23.33 22.02 -1.30
N LYS A 224 24.25 21.11 -1.59
CA LYS A 224 24.33 20.43 -2.89
C LYS A 224 23.52 19.14 -2.87
N VAL A 225 22.95 18.81 -4.02
CA VAL A 225 22.33 17.50 -4.23
C VAL A 225 23.42 16.45 -4.28
N VAL A 226 23.27 15.41 -3.46
CA VAL A 226 24.15 14.24 -3.43
C VAL A 226 23.33 12.97 -3.58
N SER A 227 24.00 11.89 -4.00
CA SER A 227 23.44 10.54 -3.87
C SER A 227 24.03 9.90 -2.62
N GLN A 228 23.18 9.48 -1.67
CA GLN A 228 23.67 8.77 -0.46
C GLN A 228 24.10 7.33 -0.76
N THR A 229 23.52 6.73 -1.80
CA THR A 229 23.81 5.36 -2.23
C THR A 229 23.58 5.24 -3.74
N ASP A 230 24.17 4.24 -4.39
CA ASP A 230 23.86 3.91 -5.80
C ASP A 230 22.53 3.16 -5.96
N LYS A 231 21.95 2.70 -4.84
CA LYS A 231 20.62 2.08 -4.82
C LYS A 231 19.53 3.14 -4.99
N PRO A 232 18.51 2.91 -5.82
CA PRO A 232 17.48 3.90 -6.09
C PRO A 232 16.38 3.92 -5.03
N ILE A 233 16.76 4.34 -3.83
CA ILE A 233 15.88 4.42 -2.65
C ILE A 233 14.98 5.65 -2.76
N ASN A 234 15.48 6.76 -3.28
CA ASN A 234 14.72 7.98 -3.54
C ASN A 234 15.15 8.59 -4.88
N PRO A 235 14.79 7.92 -6.00
CA PRO A 235 15.34 8.27 -7.29
C PRO A 235 14.76 9.57 -7.82
N ALA A 236 15.63 10.39 -8.42
CA ALA A 236 15.33 11.74 -8.89
C ALA A 236 15.93 12.02 -10.26
N LEU A 237 15.22 12.80 -11.08
CA LEU A 237 15.75 13.39 -12.30
C LEU A 237 15.88 14.90 -12.19
N ARG A 238 17.02 15.43 -12.61
CA ARG A 238 17.20 16.85 -12.90
C ARG A 238 16.88 17.08 -14.37
N VAL A 239 15.86 17.91 -14.63
CA VAL A 239 15.43 18.27 -15.98
C VAL A 239 15.58 19.77 -16.16
N ILE A 240 16.16 20.17 -17.30
CA ILE A 240 16.18 21.56 -17.75
C ILE A 240 15.24 21.71 -18.94
N GLY A 241 14.27 22.61 -18.83
CA GLY A 241 13.38 22.96 -19.94
C GLY A 241 13.70 24.34 -20.50
N THR A 242 13.50 24.52 -21.80
CA THR A 242 13.60 25.83 -22.46
C THR A 242 12.54 26.00 -23.53
N ASN A 243 12.03 27.22 -23.69
CA ASN A 243 11.14 27.60 -24.80
C ASN A 243 11.85 28.46 -25.87
N GLY A 244 13.18 28.61 -25.77
CA GLY A 244 13.99 29.50 -26.63
C GLY A 244 14.35 30.83 -25.99
N SER A 245 13.46 31.43 -25.17
CA SER A 245 13.71 32.70 -24.47
C SER A 245 13.96 32.50 -22.98
N GLU A 246 13.25 31.55 -22.37
CA GLU A 246 13.30 31.25 -20.95
C GLU A 246 13.80 29.83 -20.72
N THR A 247 14.42 29.63 -19.56
CA THR A 247 14.82 28.31 -19.06
C THR A 247 14.22 28.08 -17.69
N PHE A 248 13.92 26.82 -17.39
CA PHE A 248 13.58 26.39 -16.05
C PHE A 248 14.33 25.12 -15.72
N GLU A 249 14.58 24.92 -14.44
CA GLU A 249 15.19 23.71 -13.91
C GLU A 249 14.26 23.09 -12.87
N GLN A 250 14.18 21.76 -12.87
CA GLN A 250 13.39 21.04 -11.89
C GLN A 250 13.99 19.68 -11.54
N TRP A 251 13.97 19.37 -10.24
CA TRP A 251 14.08 17.99 -9.74
C TRP A 251 12.71 17.31 -9.72
N ILE A 252 12.63 16.10 -10.25
CA ILE A 252 11.43 15.27 -10.33
C ILE A 252 11.73 13.97 -9.61
N TRP A 253 11.02 13.69 -8.52
CA TRP A 253 11.20 12.47 -7.75
C TRP A 253 10.25 11.39 -8.20
N SER A 254 10.70 10.14 -8.12
CA SER A 254 9.84 9.02 -8.49
C SER A 254 8.75 8.73 -7.46
N LYS A 255 9.03 9.00 -6.17
CA LYS A 255 8.11 8.70 -5.06
C LYS A 255 7.15 9.84 -4.73
N PHE A 256 7.41 11.04 -5.24
CA PHE A 256 6.66 12.24 -4.90
C PHE A 256 6.40 13.06 -6.16
N ALA A 257 5.13 13.40 -6.38
CA ALA A 257 4.72 14.11 -7.59
C ALA A 257 5.32 15.53 -7.71
N VAL A 258 5.80 16.13 -6.62
CA VAL A 258 6.35 17.50 -6.59
C VAL A 258 7.52 17.58 -5.61
N ALA A 259 8.59 18.26 -6.00
CA ALA A 259 9.66 18.64 -5.08
C ALA A 259 9.18 19.78 -4.13
N PRO A 260 9.34 19.66 -2.80
CA PRO A 260 8.93 20.60 -1.76
C PRO A 260 9.78 21.88 -1.75
N HIS A 261 10.89 21.92 -2.50
CA HIS A 261 11.82 23.06 -2.53
C HIS A 261 11.64 23.89 -3.80
N LYS A 262 10.41 24.31 -4.11
CA LYS A 262 10.12 25.07 -5.34
C LYS A 262 9.71 26.51 -5.04
N ASP A 263 10.58 27.44 -5.42
CA ASP A 263 10.27 28.88 -5.41
C ASP A 263 9.50 29.32 -6.68
N LYS A 264 9.56 28.53 -7.77
CA LYS A 264 8.82 28.79 -9.03
C LYS A 264 8.15 27.52 -9.58
N LYS A 265 6.87 27.64 -9.92
CA LYS A 265 6.09 26.57 -10.58
C LYS A 265 6.65 26.33 -11.99
N ALA A 266 6.89 25.07 -12.36
CA ALA A 266 7.33 24.76 -13.71
C ALA A 266 6.13 24.88 -14.67
N PRO A 267 6.35 25.29 -15.92
CA PRO A 267 5.28 25.48 -16.90
C PRO A 267 4.68 24.15 -17.39
N LEU A 268 5.30 23.02 -17.06
CA LEU A 268 4.84 21.67 -17.42
C LEU A 268 4.66 20.82 -16.16
N ARG A 269 3.61 20.01 -16.16
CA ARG A 269 3.47 18.92 -15.18
C ARG A 269 4.23 17.71 -15.69
N MET A 270 5.05 17.11 -14.82
CA MET A 270 5.88 15.97 -15.15
C MET A 270 5.85 14.95 -14.00
N LYS A 271 5.85 13.65 -14.33
CA LYS A 271 6.00 12.52 -13.40
C LYS A 271 7.17 11.68 -13.87
N PHE A 272 8.03 11.27 -12.94
CA PHE A 272 9.07 10.30 -13.21
C PHE A 272 8.70 8.97 -12.53
N ALA A 273 8.85 7.86 -13.24
CA ALA A 273 8.79 6.51 -12.69
C ALA A 273 10.15 5.85 -12.90
N ALA A 274 10.91 5.68 -11.81
CA ALA A 274 12.19 5.01 -11.86
C ALA A 274 11.99 3.51 -12.04
N LEU A 275 12.65 2.93 -13.06
CA LEU A 275 12.57 1.51 -13.35
C LEU A 275 13.88 0.84 -12.97
N ASP A 276 14.01 0.58 -11.67
CA ASP A 276 15.19 -0.07 -11.15
C ASP A 276 15.02 -1.57 -11.01
N LEU A 277 15.90 -2.29 -11.70
CA LEU A 277 16.10 -3.73 -11.55
C LEU A 277 17.50 -4.08 -11.02
N ALA A 278 18.36 -3.09 -10.78
CA ALA A 278 19.77 -3.28 -10.49
C ALA A 278 20.06 -3.63 -9.02
N SER A 279 19.15 -3.30 -8.09
CA SER A 279 19.43 -3.43 -6.66
C SER A 279 18.95 -4.73 -5.98
N LEU A 280 18.16 -5.59 -6.63
CA LEU A 280 17.75 -6.88 -6.08
C LEU A 280 17.60 -7.90 -7.23
N SER A 281 18.24 -9.06 -7.12
CA SER A 281 17.80 -10.23 -7.89
C SER A 281 16.30 -10.43 -7.68
N GLY A 282 15.57 -10.78 -8.74
CA GLY A 282 14.13 -11.05 -8.70
C GLY A 282 13.20 -9.87 -8.42
N LYS A 283 13.57 -8.66 -8.88
CA LYS A 283 12.57 -7.63 -9.19
C LYS A 283 11.93 -7.91 -10.55
N SER A 284 10.61 -7.84 -10.56
CA SER A 284 9.75 -7.95 -11.73
C SER A 284 8.84 -6.73 -11.78
N ILE A 285 8.81 -6.04 -12.92
CA ILE A 285 7.94 -4.88 -13.13
C ILE A 285 6.98 -5.22 -14.27
N LEU A 286 5.69 -5.26 -13.95
CA LEU A 286 4.61 -5.34 -14.93
C LEU A 286 4.36 -3.96 -15.50
N ILE A 287 4.57 -3.81 -16.79
CA ILE A 287 4.28 -2.56 -17.51
C ILE A 287 2.99 -2.76 -18.28
N THR A 288 1.97 -1.99 -17.93
CA THR A 288 0.62 -2.11 -18.50
C THR A 288 0.27 -0.88 -19.32
N ALA A 289 -0.67 -1.02 -20.25
CA ALA A 289 -1.31 0.09 -20.95
C ALA A 289 -2.74 -0.35 -21.32
N PRO A 290 -3.72 0.57 -21.38
CA PRO A 290 -5.10 0.21 -21.68
C PRO A 290 -5.24 -0.61 -22.96
N GLY A 291 -5.88 -1.79 -22.87
CA GLY A 291 -6.12 -2.68 -24.01
C GLY A 291 -4.88 -3.39 -24.57
N VAL A 292 -3.72 -3.26 -23.91
CA VAL A 292 -2.47 -3.90 -24.34
C VAL A 292 -2.07 -4.98 -23.35
N LYS A 293 -1.69 -6.16 -23.86
CA LYS A 293 -1.16 -7.25 -23.02
C LYS A 293 0.04 -6.74 -22.21
N PRO A 294 0.07 -6.95 -20.88
CA PRO A 294 1.16 -6.47 -20.03
C PRO A 294 2.51 -6.97 -20.51
N TRP A 295 3.54 -6.14 -20.33
CA TRP A 295 4.92 -6.53 -20.48
C TRP A 295 5.52 -6.86 -19.12
N LEU A 296 6.39 -7.85 -19.05
CA LEU A 296 7.19 -8.14 -17.87
C LEU A 296 8.63 -7.69 -18.13
N LEU A 297 9.07 -6.65 -17.40
CA LEU A 297 10.45 -6.20 -17.35
C LEU A 297 11.11 -6.77 -16.09
N TYR A 298 12.17 -7.54 -16.24
CA TYR A 298 12.86 -8.21 -15.12
C TYR A 298 14.38 -8.24 -15.32
N SER A 299 15.15 -8.56 -14.28
CA SER A 299 16.60 -8.74 -14.40
C SER A 299 16.96 -10.22 -14.41
N ARG A 300 17.79 -10.63 -15.38
CA ARG A 300 18.42 -11.95 -15.43
C ARG A 300 19.90 -11.77 -15.71
N ASN A 301 20.76 -12.30 -14.81
CA ASN A 301 22.22 -12.18 -14.90
C ASN A 301 22.69 -10.71 -15.02
N GLY A 302 22.06 -9.81 -14.26
CA GLY A 302 22.37 -8.38 -14.25
C GLY A 302 21.91 -7.61 -15.51
N LYS A 303 21.25 -8.28 -16.47
CA LYS A 303 20.74 -7.66 -17.70
C LYS A 303 19.22 -7.56 -17.64
N LYS A 304 18.69 -6.40 -18.06
CA LYS A 304 17.25 -6.20 -18.22
C LYS A 304 16.74 -7.12 -19.35
N GLN A 305 15.73 -7.90 -19.03
CA GLN A 305 14.98 -8.75 -19.95
C GLN A 305 13.56 -8.24 -20.07
N LEU A 306 12.96 -8.50 -21.21
CA LEU A 306 11.62 -8.05 -21.53
C LEU A 306 10.88 -9.15 -22.27
N GLU A 307 9.70 -9.51 -21.78
CA GLU A 307 8.79 -10.44 -22.45
C GLU A 307 7.33 -9.99 -22.31
N ARG A 308 6.45 -10.51 -23.18
CA ARG A 308 5.01 -10.35 -22.99
C ARG A 308 4.56 -11.23 -21.83
N ALA A 309 3.86 -10.62 -20.88
CA ALA A 309 3.24 -11.36 -19.81
C ALA A 309 1.93 -12.01 -20.30
N SER A 310 1.63 -13.18 -19.77
CA SER A 310 0.49 -14.02 -20.13
C SER A 310 -0.23 -14.41 -18.85
N ILE A 311 -1.56 -14.32 -18.88
CA ILE A 311 -2.41 -14.81 -17.80
C ILE A 311 -2.19 -16.32 -17.62
N GLY A 312 -2.11 -16.77 -16.37
CA GLY A 312 -1.87 -18.17 -15.97
C GLY A 312 -0.42 -18.65 -16.13
N LYS A 313 0.46 -17.91 -16.82
CA LYS A 313 1.89 -18.26 -16.89
C LYS A 313 2.57 -17.97 -15.55
N SER A 314 3.38 -18.91 -15.08
CA SER A 314 4.21 -18.75 -13.89
C SER A 314 5.53 -18.03 -14.23
N TYR A 315 5.90 -17.06 -13.40
CA TYR A 315 7.12 -16.26 -13.50
C TYR A 315 7.95 -16.42 -12.24
N PRO A 316 9.22 -16.84 -12.34
CA PRO A 316 10.07 -17.02 -11.17
C PRO A 316 10.38 -15.68 -10.49
N LEU A 317 10.49 -15.71 -9.16
CA LEU A 317 10.99 -14.60 -8.36
C LEU A 317 12.51 -14.73 -8.11
N ALA A 318 13.05 -13.97 -7.16
CA ALA A 318 14.48 -13.97 -6.83
C ALA A 318 14.92 -15.34 -6.32
N ASP A 319 14.11 -15.87 -5.41
CA ASP A 319 14.16 -17.24 -4.97
C ASP A 319 13.37 -18.08 -5.97
N ALA A 320 14.06 -18.96 -6.70
CA ALA A 320 13.45 -19.80 -7.72
C ALA A 320 12.44 -20.82 -7.18
N SER A 321 12.40 -21.04 -5.86
CA SER A 321 11.34 -21.82 -5.21
C SER A 321 10.01 -21.07 -5.13
N TYR A 322 10.01 -19.77 -5.43
CA TYR A 322 8.82 -18.93 -5.51
C TYR A 322 8.58 -18.44 -6.93
N SER A 323 7.30 -18.29 -7.25
CA SER A 323 6.85 -17.72 -8.52
C SER A 323 5.58 -16.92 -8.33
N PHE A 324 5.22 -16.12 -9.31
CA PHE A 324 3.90 -15.52 -9.39
C PHE A 324 3.22 -15.83 -10.71
N THR A 325 1.90 -15.91 -10.69
CA THR A 325 1.03 -16.01 -11.86
C THR A 325 0.18 -14.75 -11.93
N ILE A 326 -0.07 -14.27 -13.15
CA ILE A 326 -1.08 -13.24 -13.38
C ILE A 326 -2.42 -13.96 -13.57
N GLU A 327 -3.37 -13.72 -12.66
CA GLU A 327 -4.68 -14.37 -12.73
C GLU A 327 -5.66 -13.55 -13.57
N ASN A 328 -5.63 -12.22 -13.40
CA ASN A 328 -6.52 -11.31 -14.10
C ASN A 328 -5.87 -9.94 -14.31
N THR A 329 -6.35 -9.19 -15.29
CA THR A 329 -5.97 -7.80 -15.54
C THR A 329 -7.22 -7.02 -15.94
N THR A 330 -7.45 -5.88 -15.29
CA THR A 330 -8.62 -5.03 -15.52
C THR A 330 -8.14 -3.60 -15.72
N ASP A 331 -8.36 -3.04 -16.92
CA ASP A 331 -8.04 -1.65 -17.23
C ASP A 331 -9.16 -0.71 -16.79
N GLY A 332 -8.81 0.56 -16.53
CA GLY A 332 -9.80 1.55 -16.11
C GLY A 332 -10.46 1.22 -14.77
N ALA A 333 -9.74 0.55 -13.86
CA ALA A 333 -10.26 0.05 -12.61
C ALA A 333 -9.56 0.65 -11.39
N ILE A 334 -10.27 0.60 -10.25
CA ILE A 334 -9.71 0.82 -8.92
C ILE A 334 -9.88 -0.44 -8.07
N LEU A 335 -9.07 -0.56 -7.02
CA LEU A 335 -9.24 -1.61 -6.02
C LEU A 335 -10.29 -1.18 -5.01
N LYS A 336 -11.32 -2.01 -4.85
CA LYS A 336 -12.30 -1.89 -3.77
C LYS A 336 -12.08 -3.02 -2.80
N THR A 337 -11.89 -2.69 -1.52
CA THR A 337 -11.80 -3.68 -0.44
C THR A 337 -13.04 -3.57 0.42
N ASP A 338 -13.84 -4.63 0.42
CA ASP A 338 -15.04 -4.76 1.23
C ASP A 338 -14.80 -5.84 2.30
N TRP A 339 -15.54 -5.78 3.40
CA TRP A 339 -15.55 -6.82 4.41
C TRP A 339 -16.68 -7.82 4.13
N LYS A 340 -16.50 -9.06 4.56
CA LYS A 340 -17.55 -10.10 4.59
C LYS A 340 -17.34 -11.05 5.76
N ASN A 341 -18.39 -11.75 6.16
CA ASN A 341 -18.24 -12.90 7.04
C ASN A 341 -17.78 -14.12 6.23
N LYS A 342 -16.63 -14.70 6.58
CA LYS A 342 -16.06 -15.86 5.86
C LYS A 342 -16.70 -17.20 6.27
N SER A 343 -17.09 -17.34 7.52
CA SER A 343 -17.66 -18.59 8.05
C SER A 343 -18.40 -18.35 9.36
N GLU A 344 -19.22 -19.32 9.77
CA GLU A 344 -19.85 -19.35 11.09
C GLU A 344 -18.92 -19.97 12.14
N SER A 345 -17.70 -19.44 12.25
CA SER A 345 -16.71 -19.87 13.24
C SER A 345 -16.03 -18.68 13.88
N LEU A 346 -15.77 -18.76 15.19
CA LEU A 346 -15.19 -17.66 15.94
C LEU A 346 -13.67 -17.58 15.75
N LEU A 347 -13.22 -17.10 14.60
CA LEU A 347 -11.80 -17.02 14.24
C LEU A 347 -11.26 -15.59 14.25
N HIS A 348 -11.98 -14.67 13.60
CA HIS A 348 -11.62 -13.27 13.48
C HIS A 348 -12.82 -12.39 13.80
N PRO A 349 -13.29 -12.40 15.06
CA PRO A 349 -14.46 -11.63 15.45
C PRO A 349 -14.22 -10.14 15.24
N ALA A 350 -15.23 -9.47 14.69
CA ALA A 350 -15.20 -8.04 14.45
C ALA A 350 -16.60 -7.43 14.54
N ILE A 351 -16.65 -6.11 14.71
CA ILE A 351 -17.89 -5.33 14.65
C ILE A 351 -17.79 -4.30 13.54
N VAL A 352 -18.78 -4.28 12.67
CA VAL A 352 -18.99 -3.18 11.73
C VAL A 352 -19.80 -2.12 12.45
N ALA A 353 -19.29 -0.90 12.48
CA ALA A 353 -19.93 0.24 13.11
C ALA A 353 -19.92 1.45 12.18
N THR A 354 -20.84 2.38 12.37
CA THR A 354 -20.86 3.67 11.70
C THR A 354 -20.65 4.78 12.73
N ILE A 355 -19.65 5.63 12.50
CA ILE A 355 -19.44 6.86 13.26
C ILE A 355 -20.24 7.97 12.58
N GLU A 356 -21.20 8.53 13.30
CA GLU A 356 -22.05 9.63 12.84
C GLU A 356 -21.61 10.95 13.49
N GLN A 357 -21.36 11.96 12.66
CA GLN A 357 -20.98 13.30 13.07
C GLN A 357 -21.50 14.33 12.06
N GLY A 358 -22.22 15.36 12.53
CA GLY A 358 -22.68 16.45 11.66
C GLY A 358 -23.60 15.99 10.52
N GLY A 359 -24.36 14.91 10.70
CA GLY A 359 -25.23 14.33 9.68
C GLY A 359 -24.52 13.44 8.65
N ALA A 360 -23.20 13.32 8.70
CA ALA A 360 -22.44 12.37 7.89
C ALA A 360 -22.16 11.09 8.69
N GLY A 361 -22.25 9.94 8.04
CA GLY A 361 -21.89 8.63 8.60
C GLY A 361 -20.65 8.06 7.91
N ARG A 362 -19.72 7.51 8.68
CA ARG A 362 -18.58 6.76 8.16
C ARG A 362 -18.54 5.36 8.78
N GLN A 363 -18.67 4.34 7.93
CA GLN A 363 -18.52 2.95 8.35
C GLN A 363 -17.06 2.62 8.65
N ILE A 364 -16.86 1.78 9.67
CA ILE A 364 -15.58 1.29 10.17
C ILE A 364 -15.72 -0.19 10.55
N VAL A 365 -14.60 -0.90 10.61
CA VAL A 365 -14.56 -2.29 11.09
C VAL A 365 -13.63 -2.36 12.30
N LEU A 366 -14.17 -2.81 13.43
CA LEU A 366 -13.51 -2.95 14.70
C LEU A 366 -13.06 -4.41 14.88
N GLU A 367 -11.82 -4.70 14.52
CA GLU A 367 -11.21 -6.01 14.73
C GLU A 367 -10.90 -6.25 16.21
N LEU A 368 -11.06 -7.50 16.66
CA LEU A 368 -10.79 -7.85 18.05
C LEU A 368 -9.37 -7.46 18.49
N ASN A 369 -9.29 -6.73 19.60
CA ASN A 369 -8.07 -6.25 20.23
C ASN A 369 -7.21 -5.31 19.34
N LYS A 370 -7.77 -4.75 18.27
CA LYS A 370 -7.09 -3.74 17.45
C LYS A 370 -7.76 -2.38 17.63
N PRO A 371 -7.06 -1.37 18.20
CA PRO A 371 -7.63 -0.05 18.34
C PRO A 371 -7.81 0.59 16.96
N SER A 372 -8.98 1.19 16.74
CA SER A 372 -9.26 2.02 15.57
C SER A 372 -9.24 3.49 15.96
N HIS A 373 -8.47 4.29 15.22
CA HIS A 373 -8.28 5.71 15.47
C HIS A 373 -9.00 6.53 14.40
N HIS A 374 -9.90 7.42 14.83
CA HIS A 374 -10.67 8.29 13.96
C HIS A 374 -10.48 9.74 14.37
N ARG A 375 -9.90 10.53 13.46
CA ARG A 375 -9.76 11.97 13.69
C ARG A 375 -11.10 12.66 13.43
N THR A 376 -11.54 13.43 14.42
CA THR A 376 -12.79 14.21 14.40
C THR A 376 -12.45 15.68 14.69
N GLU A 377 -13.43 16.59 14.56
CA GLU A 377 -13.26 17.98 14.96
C GLU A 377 -13.05 18.15 16.49
N PHE A 378 -13.47 17.18 17.30
CA PHE A 378 -13.35 17.18 18.77
C PHE A 378 -12.08 16.47 19.28
N GLY A 379 -11.22 15.99 18.38
CA GLY A 379 -10.02 15.23 18.71
C GLY A 379 -10.01 13.84 18.08
N THR A 380 -9.15 12.96 18.58
CA THR A 380 -9.06 11.57 18.09
C THR A 380 -10.00 10.68 18.90
N LEU A 381 -11.00 10.13 18.25
CA LEU A 381 -11.84 9.06 18.79
C LEU A 381 -11.08 7.73 18.65
N VAL A 382 -10.94 7.01 19.77
CA VAL A 382 -10.35 5.67 19.82
C VAL A 382 -11.44 4.67 20.16
N LEU A 383 -11.58 3.64 19.33
CA LEU A 383 -12.54 2.56 19.49
C LEU A 383 -11.78 1.24 19.60
N LEU A 384 -12.07 0.44 20.62
CA LEU A 384 -11.44 -0.85 20.83
C LEU A 384 -12.50 -1.90 21.16
N TYR A 385 -12.70 -2.84 20.24
CA TYR A 385 -13.49 -4.03 20.48
C TYR A 385 -12.60 -5.09 21.14
N ARG A 386 -12.98 -5.58 22.33
CA ARG A 386 -12.20 -6.58 23.09
C ARG A 386 -13.11 -7.53 23.87
N ARG A 387 -12.52 -8.56 24.48
CA ARG A 387 -13.15 -9.27 25.60
C ARG A 387 -12.69 -8.66 26.90
N ASN A 388 -13.62 -8.51 27.85
CA ASN A 388 -13.24 -8.23 29.21
C ASN A 388 -12.58 -9.49 29.78
N ALA A 389 -11.30 -9.40 30.17
CA ALA A 389 -10.67 -10.48 30.91
C ALA A 389 -11.42 -10.55 32.24
N ALA A 390 -12.25 -11.59 32.42
CA ALA A 390 -12.98 -11.80 33.66
C ALA A 390 -12.02 -11.52 34.81
N SER A 391 -12.27 -10.47 35.58
CA SER A 391 -11.36 -10.00 36.62
C SER A 391 -11.09 -11.19 37.51
N GLY A 392 -9.95 -11.84 37.31
CA GLY A 392 -9.59 -13.05 38.02
C GLY A 392 -9.51 -12.61 39.46
N GLY A 393 -10.58 -12.87 40.22
CA GLY A 393 -10.71 -12.38 41.57
C GLY A 393 -9.51 -12.89 42.33
N SER A 394 -8.52 -12.02 42.55
CA SER A 394 -7.51 -12.27 43.56
C SER A 394 -8.29 -12.26 44.85
N LYS A 395 -8.70 -13.44 45.30
CA LYS A 395 -9.13 -13.65 46.68
C LYS A 395 -7.90 -13.31 47.53
N GLY A 396 -7.83 -12.07 48.00
CA GLY A 396 -6.95 -11.60 49.05
C GLY A 396 -7.80 -11.37 50.28
#